data_AF-A0A957YXV0-F1
#
_entry.id   AF-A0A957YXV0-F1
#
_cell.length_a   1.000
_cell.length_b   1.000
_cell.length_c   1.000
_cell.angle_alpha   90.00
_cell.angle_beta   90.00
_cell.angle_gamma   90.00
#
_symmetry.space_group_name_H-M   'P 1'
#
loop_
_entity.id
_entity.type
_entity.pdbx_description
1 polymer ?
#
loop_
_entity_poly.entity_id
_entity_poly.type
_entity_poly.pdbx_seq_one_letter_code
_entity_poly.pdbx_strand_id
1 'polypeptide(L)'
;MRREGVTPYSTIADNTRWMRKPRTYASLADALEITAAQYRASVWATLDTHVEVWCEKDALASVLYQETHRFDVPLMVARGYSSESFAFEAADAIRNSDKDRAWIYYVGDFDPSGWDMSENLKTKLLEFIGNDIDVQFIRLAITPAQVNTLNLPSRPTKTTDTRCKRFFELFGNDAPSIELDAIHPNQLRQLVRDTLAQHLPDGWLDRIEQEEHAARETLADIAQHWA
;
A
#
# COMPACT_ATOMS: atom_id res chain seq x y z
N MET A 1 -6.04 31.77 11.01
CA MET A 1 -6.49 30.44 11.48
C MET A 1 -5.44 29.65 12.25
N ARG A 2 -4.40 29.03 11.65
CA ARG A 2 -3.43 28.19 12.41
C ARG A 2 -2.60 28.97 13.45
N ARG A 3 -2.08 30.14 13.09
CA ARG A 3 -1.38 31.04 14.02
C ARG A 3 -2.28 31.64 15.11
N GLU A 4 -3.59 31.63 14.88
CA GLU A 4 -4.60 32.14 15.81
C GLU A 4 -5.19 31.01 16.67
N GLY A 5 -4.66 29.78 16.60
CA GLY A 5 -5.09 28.63 17.41
C GLY A 5 -6.40 27.96 16.95
N VAL A 6 -7.06 28.47 15.91
CA VAL A 6 -8.35 27.95 15.41
C VAL A 6 -8.22 26.55 14.78
N THR A 7 -7.03 26.20 14.31
CA THR A 7 -6.77 24.89 13.70
C THR A 7 -5.42 24.38 14.19
N PRO A 8 -5.35 23.20 14.85
CA PRO A 8 -4.09 22.60 15.24
C PRO A 8 -3.17 22.41 14.04
N TYR A 9 -1.87 22.64 14.21
CA TYR A 9 -0.90 22.47 13.11
C TYR A 9 -0.84 21.03 12.58
N SER A 10 -1.18 20.05 13.41
CA SER A 10 -1.29 18.63 13.06
C SER A 10 -2.46 18.30 12.12
N THR A 11 -3.41 19.21 11.92
CA THR A 11 -4.65 18.94 11.15
C THR A 11 -4.41 18.89 9.65
N ILE A 12 -3.30 19.46 9.16
CA ILE A 12 -2.95 19.45 7.74
C ILE A 12 -1.63 18.70 7.59
N ALA A 13 -1.68 17.52 6.98
CA ALA A 13 -0.49 16.78 6.58
C ALA A 13 0.15 17.46 5.36
N ASP A 14 1.38 17.95 5.52
CA ASP A 14 2.21 18.45 4.42
C ASP A 14 3.37 17.46 4.22
N ASN A 15 3.12 16.45 3.38
CA ASN A 15 4.07 15.36 3.09
C ASN A 15 5.23 15.79 2.16
N THR A 16 5.37 17.09 1.87
CA THR A 16 6.37 17.59 0.91
C THR A 16 7.64 18.14 1.56
N ARG A 17 7.68 18.23 2.90
CA ARG A 17 8.83 18.80 3.63
C ARG A 17 9.76 17.70 4.13
N TRP A 18 10.97 17.67 3.58
CA TRP A 18 11.99 16.69 3.93
C TRP A 18 13.18 17.39 4.60
N MET A 19 13.53 16.95 5.82
CA MET A 19 14.80 17.30 6.46
C MET A 19 15.73 16.10 6.36
N ARG A 20 16.88 16.26 5.69
CA ARG A 20 17.89 15.21 5.57
C ARG A 20 18.94 15.43 6.67
N LYS A 21 18.89 14.62 7.72
CA LYS A 21 19.92 14.55 8.78
C LYS A 21 20.40 13.10 8.88
N PRO A 22 21.71 12.82 8.79
CA PRO A 22 22.21 11.49 9.07
C PRO A 22 21.78 11.03 10.48
N ARG A 23 21.43 9.75 10.61
CA ARG A 23 21.16 9.16 11.92
C ARG A 23 22.49 9.00 12.66
N THR A 24 22.58 9.59 13.84
CA THR A 24 23.80 9.61 14.68
C THR A 24 23.39 9.30 16.11
N TYR A 25 24.23 8.58 16.84
CA TYR A 25 23.99 8.18 18.22
C TYR A 25 25.05 8.77 19.13
N ALA A 26 24.67 9.08 20.36
CA ALA A 26 25.59 9.62 21.37
C ALA A 26 26.50 8.53 21.97
N SER A 27 26.02 7.29 22.01
CA SER A 27 26.73 6.12 22.54
C SER A 27 26.20 4.83 21.91
N LEU A 28 26.83 3.70 22.25
CA LEU A 28 26.30 2.39 21.87
C LEU A 28 25.00 2.06 22.59
N ALA A 29 24.86 2.42 23.88
CA ALA A 29 23.61 2.27 24.61
C ALA A 29 22.46 3.04 23.94
N ASP A 30 22.68 4.31 23.57
CA ASP A 30 21.69 5.13 22.84
C ASP A 30 21.30 4.48 21.49
N ALA A 31 22.27 3.93 20.76
CA ALA A 31 21.99 3.21 19.53
C ALA A 31 21.12 1.97 19.74
N LEU A 32 21.40 1.19 20.79
CA LEU A 32 20.68 -0.04 21.12
C LEU A 32 19.28 0.25 21.66
N GLU A 33 19.11 1.25 22.52
CA GLU A 33 17.80 1.67 23.04
C GLU A 33 16.87 2.13 21.91
N ILE A 34 17.36 2.95 20.99
CA ILE A 34 16.56 3.39 19.85
C ILE A 34 16.26 2.20 18.92
N THR A 35 17.21 1.27 18.75
CA THR A 35 16.98 0.05 17.97
C THR A 35 15.91 -0.83 18.63
N ALA A 36 15.95 -1.02 19.95
CA ALA A 36 14.92 -1.75 20.69
C ALA A 36 13.54 -1.09 20.52
N ALA A 37 13.46 0.23 20.67
CA ALA A 37 12.20 0.96 20.54
C ALA A 37 11.60 0.90 19.11
N GLN A 38 12.44 0.71 18.09
CA GLN A 38 12.02 0.70 16.68
C GLN A 38 11.98 -0.68 16.06
N TYR A 39 12.54 -1.70 16.72
CA TYR A 39 12.62 -3.05 16.20
C TYR A 39 11.21 -3.53 15.86
N ARG A 40 11.02 -3.95 14.61
CA ARG A 40 9.83 -4.66 14.18
C ARG A 40 10.23 -6.00 13.61
N ALA A 41 9.53 -7.05 14.02
CA ALA A 41 9.72 -8.37 13.42
C ALA A 41 9.04 -8.38 12.05
N SER A 42 9.71 -8.98 11.06
CA SER A 42 9.13 -9.11 9.72
C SER A 42 8.03 -10.17 9.74
N VAL A 43 6.82 -9.78 9.35
CA VAL A 43 5.66 -10.70 9.31
C VAL A 43 5.84 -11.76 8.22
N TRP A 44 6.55 -11.42 7.14
CA TRP A 44 6.61 -12.21 5.91
C TRP A 44 7.92 -13.00 5.75
N ALA A 45 8.86 -12.89 6.69
CA ALA A 45 10.20 -13.48 6.57
C ALA A 45 10.16 -14.97 6.22
N THR A 46 9.32 -15.74 6.91
CA THR A 46 9.19 -17.20 6.74
C THR A 46 8.04 -17.63 5.84
N LEU A 47 7.32 -16.70 5.22
CA LEU A 47 6.20 -17.01 4.31
C LEU A 47 6.71 -16.98 2.87
N ASP A 48 6.21 -17.85 2.00
CA ASP A 48 6.71 -18.00 0.62
C ASP A 48 6.12 -16.98 -0.37
N THR A 49 5.47 -15.93 0.14
CA THR A 49 4.76 -14.96 -0.69
C THR A 49 5.17 -13.53 -0.39
N HIS A 50 5.25 -12.73 -1.44
CA HIS A 50 5.37 -11.28 -1.39
C HIS A 50 3.98 -10.66 -1.55
N VAL A 51 3.63 -9.64 -0.76
CA VAL A 51 2.32 -8.99 -0.82
C VAL A 51 2.48 -7.49 -0.77
N GLU A 52 1.78 -6.77 -1.65
CA GLU A 52 1.79 -5.31 -1.72
C GLU A 52 0.39 -4.75 -1.94
N VAL A 53 0.15 -3.53 -1.45
CA VAL A 53 -1.07 -2.76 -1.74
C VAL A 53 -0.69 -1.47 -2.46
N TRP A 54 -1.32 -1.20 -3.59
CA TRP A 54 -1.03 -0.06 -4.44
C TRP A 54 -2.27 0.82 -4.53
N CYS A 55 -2.11 2.14 -4.40
CA CYS A 55 -3.19 3.10 -4.40
C CYS A 55 -2.95 4.19 -5.44
N GLU A 56 -3.95 4.48 -6.27
CA GLU A 56 -3.91 5.60 -7.21
C GLU A 56 -3.93 6.97 -6.51
N LYS A 57 -4.72 7.09 -5.44
CA LYS A 57 -5.09 8.36 -4.81
C LYS A 57 -4.32 8.60 -3.51
N ASP A 58 -3.36 9.52 -3.54
CA ASP A 58 -2.51 9.90 -2.39
C ASP A 58 -3.32 10.29 -1.14
N ALA A 59 -4.46 10.95 -1.33
CA ALA A 59 -5.34 11.36 -0.23
C ALA A 59 -5.88 10.17 0.60
N LEU A 60 -5.91 8.96 0.04
CA LEU A 60 -6.35 7.74 0.71
C LEU A 60 -5.18 6.93 1.30
N ALA A 61 -3.93 7.37 1.10
CA ALA A 61 -2.76 6.65 1.60
C ALA A 61 -2.80 6.51 3.13
N SER A 62 -3.21 7.55 3.86
CA SER A 62 -3.33 7.50 5.32
C SER A 62 -4.40 6.52 5.82
N VAL A 63 -5.48 6.34 5.05
CA VAL A 63 -6.56 5.39 5.37
C VAL A 63 -6.07 3.96 5.17
N LEU A 64 -5.41 3.70 4.04
CA LEU A 64 -4.89 2.38 3.69
C LEU A 64 -3.71 1.97 4.58
N TYR A 65 -2.82 2.92 4.88
CA TYR A 65 -1.61 2.66 5.67
C TYR A 65 -1.92 2.14 7.07
N GLN A 66 -3.05 2.49 7.67
CA GLN A 66 -3.47 1.93 8.95
C GLN A 66 -3.55 0.39 8.92
N GLU A 67 -4.02 -0.16 7.81
CA GLU A 67 -4.12 -1.60 7.63
C GLU A 67 -2.80 -2.18 7.14
N THR A 68 -2.20 -1.63 6.09
CA THR A 68 -0.95 -2.19 5.54
C THR A 68 0.20 -2.16 6.56
N HIS A 69 0.28 -1.11 7.40
CA HIS A 69 1.25 -1.03 8.50
C HIS A 69 1.11 -2.18 9.49
N ARG A 70 -0.13 -2.52 9.86
CA ARG A 70 -0.42 -3.61 10.81
C ARG A 70 0.03 -4.96 10.28
N PHE A 71 -0.17 -5.20 8.98
CA PHE A 71 0.22 -6.45 8.32
C PHE A 71 1.67 -6.45 7.82
N ASP A 72 2.45 -5.39 8.07
CA ASP A 72 3.82 -5.25 7.55
C ASP A 72 3.87 -5.36 6.01
N VAL A 73 2.86 -4.79 5.35
CA VAL A 73 2.72 -4.79 3.89
C VAL A 73 3.08 -3.42 3.32
N PRO A 74 3.94 -3.35 2.28
CA PRO A 74 4.22 -2.12 1.58
C PRO A 74 2.95 -1.49 0.99
N LEU A 75 2.78 -0.19 1.23
CA LEU A 75 1.78 0.63 0.54
C LEU A 75 2.48 1.52 -0.48
N MET A 76 2.15 1.31 -1.74
CA MET A 76 2.65 2.13 -2.84
C MET A 76 1.58 3.11 -3.30
N VAL A 77 1.96 4.37 -3.51
CA VAL A 77 1.05 5.40 -4.05
C VAL A 77 1.45 5.70 -5.49
N ALA A 78 0.72 5.13 -6.44
CA ALA A 78 0.91 5.32 -7.87
C ALA A 78 0.17 6.60 -8.31
N ARG A 79 0.82 7.76 -8.15
CA ARG A 79 0.25 9.05 -8.60
C ARG A 79 0.22 9.13 -10.13
N GLY A 80 -0.97 9.09 -10.73
CA GLY A 80 -1.11 9.20 -12.18
C GLY A 80 -0.42 8.06 -12.93
N TYR A 81 0.00 8.30 -14.18
CA TYR A 81 0.84 7.33 -14.90
C TYR A 81 2.18 7.18 -14.17
N SER A 82 2.31 6.07 -13.44
CA SER A 82 3.57 5.62 -12.86
C SER A 82 4.66 5.61 -13.93
N SER A 83 5.78 6.25 -13.63
CA SER A 83 6.94 6.30 -14.53
C SER A 83 7.45 4.89 -14.79
N GLU A 84 8.15 4.71 -15.90
CA GLU A 84 8.82 3.44 -16.22
C GLU A 84 9.82 3.05 -15.13
N SER A 85 10.54 4.02 -14.57
CA SER A 85 11.43 3.82 -13.42
C SER A 85 10.70 3.28 -12.19
N PHE A 86 9.48 3.75 -11.93
CA PHE A 86 8.68 3.26 -10.81
C PHE A 86 8.31 1.78 -10.98
N ALA A 87 7.84 1.38 -12.17
CA ALA A 87 7.55 -0.03 -12.45
C ALA A 87 8.80 -0.91 -12.39
N PHE A 88 9.95 -0.39 -12.84
CA PHE A 88 11.24 -1.08 -12.75
C PHE A 88 11.69 -1.29 -11.30
N GLU A 89 11.64 -0.25 -10.46
CA GLU A 89 12.01 -0.33 -9.04
C GLU A 89 11.11 -1.32 -8.28
N ALA A 90 9.80 -1.29 -8.54
CA ALA A 90 8.86 -2.26 -7.97
C ALA A 90 9.16 -3.69 -8.43
N ALA A 91 9.41 -3.89 -9.73
CA ALA A 91 9.80 -5.19 -10.27
C ALA A 91 11.10 -5.71 -9.64
N ASP A 92 12.08 -4.84 -9.45
CA ASP A 92 13.36 -5.19 -8.83
C ASP A 92 13.19 -5.58 -7.36
N ALA A 93 12.38 -4.84 -6.60
CA ALA A 93 12.05 -5.20 -5.23
C ALA A 93 11.37 -6.58 -5.15
N ILE A 94 10.43 -6.87 -6.07
CA ILE A 94 9.72 -8.16 -6.11
C ILE A 94 10.69 -9.29 -6.47
N ARG A 95 11.54 -9.13 -7.50
CA ARG A 95 12.56 -10.14 -7.87
C ARG A 95 13.54 -10.44 -6.74
N ASN A 96 13.89 -9.43 -5.95
CA ASN A 96 14.82 -9.56 -4.83
C ASN A 96 14.13 -9.91 -3.49
N SER A 97 12.86 -10.29 -3.50
CA SER A 97 12.11 -10.66 -2.28
C SER A 97 12.40 -12.08 -1.77
N ASP A 98 13.13 -12.89 -2.55
CA ASP A 98 13.35 -14.32 -2.32
C ASP A 98 12.03 -15.12 -2.19
N LYS A 99 10.96 -14.67 -2.86
CA LYS A 99 9.63 -15.33 -2.88
C LYS A 99 9.29 -15.84 -4.28
N ASP A 100 8.62 -16.99 -4.34
CA ASP A 100 8.19 -17.60 -5.61
C ASP A 100 6.90 -16.98 -6.16
N ARG A 101 6.12 -16.30 -5.31
CA ARG A 101 4.83 -15.70 -5.66
C ARG A 101 4.70 -14.29 -5.10
N ALA A 102 4.10 -13.40 -5.89
CA ALA A 102 3.79 -12.03 -5.49
C ALA A 102 2.31 -11.70 -5.71
N TRP A 103 1.67 -11.06 -4.73
CA TRP A 103 0.31 -10.53 -4.83
C TRP A 103 0.33 -9.02 -4.75
N ILE A 104 -0.27 -8.38 -5.74
CA ILE A 104 -0.33 -6.93 -5.83
C ILE A 104 -1.79 -6.52 -5.88
N TYR A 105 -2.25 -5.88 -4.81
CA TYR A 105 -3.62 -5.41 -4.67
C TYR A 105 -3.72 -3.94 -5.02
N TYR A 106 -4.34 -3.63 -6.15
CA TYR A 106 -4.52 -2.28 -6.64
C TYR A 106 -5.87 -1.70 -6.24
N VAL A 107 -5.85 -0.51 -5.63
CA VAL A 107 -7.05 0.31 -5.38
C VAL A 107 -6.97 1.61 -6.18
N GLY A 108 -7.96 1.85 -7.03
CA GLY A 108 -8.04 3.03 -7.88
C GLY A 108 -9.44 3.27 -8.42
N ASP A 109 -9.57 4.34 -9.19
CA ASP A 109 -10.85 4.81 -9.69
C ASP A 109 -11.40 3.83 -10.74
N PHE A 110 -12.73 3.71 -10.82
CA PHE A 110 -13.41 3.01 -11.90
C PHE A 110 -13.83 4.03 -12.94
N ASP A 111 -12.88 4.44 -13.77
CA ASP A 111 -13.12 5.30 -14.93
C ASP A 111 -12.10 4.98 -16.05
N PRO A 112 -12.25 5.56 -17.26
CA PRO A 112 -11.34 5.27 -18.37
C PRO A 112 -9.86 5.51 -18.06
N SER A 113 -9.54 6.55 -17.27
CA SER A 113 -8.16 6.89 -16.93
C SER A 113 -7.59 5.93 -15.90
N GLY A 114 -8.30 5.74 -14.77
CA GLY A 114 -7.86 4.87 -13.69
C GLY A 114 -7.72 3.42 -14.13
N TRP A 115 -8.62 2.94 -15.01
CA TRP A 115 -8.53 1.58 -15.55
C TRP A 115 -7.33 1.40 -16.49
N ASP A 116 -7.15 2.32 -17.45
CA ASP A 116 -6.02 2.29 -18.38
C ASP A 116 -4.67 2.39 -17.64
N MET A 117 -4.58 3.26 -16.63
CA MET A 117 -3.39 3.42 -15.81
C MET A 117 -3.00 2.14 -15.09
N SER A 118 -3.95 1.45 -14.43
CA SER A 118 -3.64 0.18 -13.75
C SER A 118 -3.21 -0.92 -14.72
N GLU A 119 -3.82 -0.98 -15.91
CA GLU A 119 -3.48 -1.98 -16.94
C GLU A 119 -2.11 -1.70 -17.57
N ASN A 120 -1.78 -0.43 -17.81
CA ASN A 120 -0.47 -0.03 -18.29
C ASN A 120 0.62 -0.37 -17.27
N LEU A 121 0.37 -0.07 -16.00
CA LEU A 121 1.28 -0.35 -14.90
C LEU A 121 1.49 -1.85 -14.70
N LYS A 122 0.40 -2.64 -14.70
CA LYS A 122 0.46 -4.10 -14.68
C LYS A 122 1.31 -4.65 -15.82
N THR A 123 1.08 -4.19 -17.05
CA THR A 123 1.83 -4.64 -18.23
C THR A 123 3.34 -4.40 -18.05
N LYS A 124 3.73 -3.16 -17.74
CA LYS A 124 5.15 -2.80 -17.52
C LYS A 124 5.78 -3.61 -16.40
N LEU A 125 5.07 -3.78 -15.29
CA LEU A 125 5.56 -4.53 -14.15
C LEU A 125 5.85 -5.99 -14.53
N LEU A 126 4.90 -6.64 -15.20
CA LEU A 126 5.06 -8.04 -15.64
C LEU A 126 6.17 -8.18 -16.70
N GLU A 127 6.32 -7.20 -17.59
CA GLU A 127 7.43 -7.16 -18.56
C GLU A 127 8.79 -7.09 -17.86
N PHE A 128 8.92 -6.27 -16.80
CA PHE A 128 10.17 -6.17 -16.04
C PHE A 128 10.43 -7.40 -15.16
N ILE A 129 9.39 -8.00 -14.56
CA ILE A 129 9.56 -9.21 -13.73
C ILE A 129 9.88 -10.43 -14.60
N GLY A 130 9.30 -10.53 -15.79
CA GLY A 130 9.46 -11.70 -16.65
C GLY A 130 8.74 -12.92 -16.10
N ASN A 131 9.35 -14.10 -16.22
CA ASN A 131 8.77 -15.39 -15.80
C ASN A 131 9.40 -15.92 -14.49
N ASP A 132 10.16 -15.08 -13.78
CA ASP A 132 10.93 -15.52 -12.60
C ASP A 132 10.03 -15.75 -11.37
N ILE A 133 8.91 -15.03 -11.29
CA ILE A 133 7.98 -15.04 -10.15
C ILE A 133 6.53 -15.13 -10.65
N ASP A 134 5.70 -15.92 -9.97
CA ASP A 134 4.25 -15.95 -10.22
C ASP A 134 3.58 -14.68 -9.63
N VAL A 135 3.27 -13.72 -10.50
CA VAL A 135 2.71 -12.42 -10.07
C VAL A 135 1.20 -12.36 -10.33
N GLN A 136 0.46 -12.11 -9.26
CA GLN A 136 -0.98 -11.88 -9.27
C GLN A 136 -1.30 -10.40 -9.04
N PHE A 137 -1.58 -9.67 -10.13
CA PHE A 137 -2.03 -8.27 -10.06
C PHE A 137 -3.56 -8.21 -10.05
N ILE A 138 -4.13 -7.80 -8.92
CA ILE A 138 -5.57 -7.82 -8.65
C ILE A 138 -6.06 -6.42 -8.34
N ARG A 139 -7.03 -5.93 -9.11
CA ARG A 139 -7.79 -4.73 -8.72
C ARG A 139 -8.73 -5.10 -7.57
N LEU A 140 -8.44 -4.57 -6.39
CA LEU A 140 -9.21 -4.80 -5.17
C LEU A 140 -10.38 -3.82 -5.04
N ALA A 141 -10.20 -2.57 -5.48
CA ALA A 141 -11.25 -1.57 -5.56
C ALA A 141 -10.96 -0.56 -6.69
N ILE A 142 -11.94 0.02 -7.36
CA ILE A 142 -13.34 -0.42 -7.43
C ILE A 142 -13.46 -1.47 -8.55
N THR A 143 -13.98 -2.66 -8.24
CA THR A 143 -14.14 -3.75 -9.22
C THR A 143 -15.48 -3.67 -9.95
N PRO A 144 -15.62 -4.26 -11.16
CA PRO A 144 -16.91 -4.29 -11.85
C PRO A 144 -18.05 -4.92 -11.03
N ALA A 145 -17.73 -5.91 -10.18
CA ALA A 145 -18.71 -6.49 -9.26
C ALA A 145 -19.16 -5.46 -8.21
N GLN A 146 -18.23 -4.72 -7.62
CA GLN A 146 -18.51 -3.67 -6.62
C GLN A 146 -19.35 -2.53 -7.19
N VAL A 147 -19.16 -2.16 -8.48
CA VAL A 147 -19.98 -1.15 -9.16
C VAL A 147 -21.47 -1.51 -9.09
N ASN A 148 -21.80 -2.79 -9.25
CA ASN A 148 -23.18 -3.26 -9.26
C ASN A 148 -23.76 -3.50 -7.85
N THR A 149 -22.92 -3.83 -6.86
CA THR A 149 -23.39 -4.25 -5.53
C THR A 149 -23.35 -3.15 -4.46
N LEU A 150 -22.43 -2.18 -4.58
CA LEU A 150 -22.17 -1.20 -3.52
C LEU A 150 -22.98 0.09 -3.64
N ASN A 151 -23.73 0.28 -4.74
CA ASN A 151 -24.53 1.48 -5.02
C ASN A 151 -23.75 2.78 -4.73
N LEU A 152 -22.49 2.83 -5.19
CA LEU A 152 -21.59 3.95 -4.91
C LEU A 152 -22.03 5.20 -5.69
N PRO A 153 -21.84 6.41 -5.13
CA PRO A 153 -21.98 7.65 -5.88
C PRO A 153 -21.19 7.60 -7.19
N SER A 154 -21.86 7.89 -8.30
CA SER A 154 -21.28 7.75 -9.64
C SER A 154 -21.66 8.90 -10.55
N ARG A 155 -20.93 9.04 -11.66
CA ARG A 155 -21.23 10.02 -12.72
C ARG A 155 -21.18 9.36 -14.09
N PRO A 156 -21.92 9.90 -15.09
CA PRO A 156 -21.75 9.45 -16.47
C PRO A 156 -20.30 9.60 -16.93
N THR A 157 -19.80 8.58 -17.62
CA THR A 157 -18.45 8.62 -18.19
C THR A 157 -18.39 9.59 -19.37
N LYS A 158 -17.40 10.48 -19.34
CA LYS A 158 -17.24 11.52 -20.36
C LYS A 158 -16.68 10.93 -21.66
N THR A 159 -17.47 10.91 -22.72
CA THR A 159 -17.10 10.36 -24.03
C THR A 159 -15.93 11.07 -24.74
N THR A 160 -15.50 12.23 -24.25
CA THR A 160 -14.38 13.00 -24.79
C THR A 160 -13.01 12.44 -24.41
N ASP A 161 -12.93 11.54 -23.43
CA ASP A 161 -11.67 10.88 -23.08
C ASP A 161 -11.30 9.85 -24.17
N THR A 162 -10.08 9.94 -24.68
CA THR A 162 -9.59 9.02 -25.74
C THR A 162 -9.57 7.56 -25.29
N ARG A 163 -9.53 7.31 -23.98
CA ARG A 163 -9.52 5.99 -23.35
C ARG A 163 -10.93 5.40 -23.18
N CYS A 164 -11.98 6.22 -23.34
CA CYS A 164 -13.37 5.76 -23.19
C CYS A 164 -13.73 4.60 -24.09
N LYS A 165 -13.19 4.56 -25.30
CA LYS A 165 -13.53 3.51 -26.27
C LYS A 165 -13.24 2.12 -25.70
N ARG A 166 -12.02 1.89 -25.23
CA ARG A 166 -11.62 0.62 -24.60
C ARG A 166 -12.40 0.35 -23.31
N PHE A 167 -12.64 1.39 -22.51
CA PHE A 167 -13.42 1.26 -21.29
C PHE A 167 -14.86 0.77 -21.54
N PHE A 168 -15.54 1.36 -22.53
CA PHE A 168 -16.89 0.95 -22.92
C PHE A 168 -16.93 -0.42 -23.61
N GLU A 169 -15.89 -0.79 -24.35
CA GLU A 169 -15.75 -2.16 -24.88
C GLU A 169 -15.69 -3.20 -23.74
N LEU A 170 -15.07 -2.86 -22.60
CA LEU A 170 -14.93 -3.75 -21.45
C LEU A 170 -16.17 -3.78 -20.54
N PHE A 171 -16.83 -2.63 -20.32
CA PHE A 171 -17.86 -2.48 -19.28
C PHE A 171 -19.23 -2.04 -19.79
N GLY A 172 -19.36 -1.79 -21.10
CA GLY A 172 -20.58 -1.30 -21.73
C GLY A 172 -20.62 0.23 -21.86
N ASN A 173 -21.42 0.72 -22.81
CA ASN A 173 -21.52 2.15 -23.14
C ASN A 173 -22.12 3.01 -22.01
N ASP A 174 -22.90 2.39 -21.11
CA ASP A 174 -23.52 3.05 -19.95
C ASP A 174 -22.69 2.86 -18.66
N ALA A 175 -21.47 2.33 -18.76
CA ALA A 175 -20.59 2.15 -17.61
C ALA A 175 -20.37 3.50 -16.91
N PRO A 176 -20.57 3.59 -15.58
CA PRO A 176 -20.37 4.83 -14.86
C PRO A 176 -18.89 5.06 -14.55
N SER A 177 -18.54 6.31 -14.26
CA SER A 177 -17.29 6.66 -13.61
C SER A 177 -17.51 6.78 -12.11
N ILE A 178 -16.71 6.08 -11.31
CA ILE A 178 -16.77 6.10 -9.84
C ILE A 178 -15.36 6.35 -9.30
N GLU A 179 -15.24 7.38 -8.45
CA GLU A 179 -14.00 7.70 -7.76
C GLU A 179 -13.82 6.81 -6.53
N LEU A 180 -12.57 6.48 -6.19
CA LEU A 180 -12.24 5.60 -5.07
C LEU A 180 -12.73 6.17 -3.72
N ASP A 181 -12.82 7.50 -3.59
CA ASP A 181 -13.35 8.18 -2.40
C ASP A 181 -14.87 8.07 -2.24
N ALA A 182 -15.57 7.49 -3.24
CA ALA A 182 -16.96 7.08 -3.09
C ALA A 182 -17.12 5.92 -2.09
N ILE A 183 -16.07 5.11 -1.87
CA ILE A 183 -16.06 4.07 -0.83
C ILE A 183 -15.80 4.71 0.53
N HIS A 184 -16.65 4.40 1.50
CA HIS A 184 -16.46 4.87 2.87
C HIS A 184 -15.11 4.36 3.45
N PRO A 185 -14.30 5.19 4.14
CA PRO A 185 -12.98 4.80 4.63
C PRO A 185 -12.95 3.51 5.46
N ASN A 186 -13.96 3.28 6.31
CA ASN A 186 -14.05 2.03 7.09
C ASN A 186 -14.26 0.79 6.21
N GLN A 187 -15.02 0.92 5.13
CA GLN A 187 -15.26 -0.17 4.20
C GLN A 187 -14.00 -0.47 3.39
N LEU A 188 -13.27 0.55 2.96
CA LEU A 188 -11.98 0.39 2.27
C LEU A 188 -10.95 -0.28 3.19
N ARG A 189 -10.87 0.14 4.46
CA ARG A 189 -9.99 -0.51 5.46
C ARG A 189 -10.36 -1.98 5.66
N GLN A 190 -11.65 -2.28 5.83
CA GLN A 190 -12.12 -3.65 6.02
C GLN A 190 -11.76 -4.53 4.81
N LEU A 191 -11.97 -4.02 3.59
CA LEU A 191 -11.62 -4.73 2.36
C LEU A 191 -10.13 -5.09 2.27
N VAL A 192 -9.25 -4.13 2.59
CA VAL A 192 -7.79 -4.37 2.61
C VAL A 192 -7.43 -5.36 3.71
N ARG A 193 -7.95 -5.17 4.93
CA ARG A 193 -7.71 -6.06 6.06
C ARG A 193 -8.06 -7.51 5.75
N ASP A 194 -9.27 -7.73 5.23
CA ASP A 194 -9.77 -9.07 4.94
C ASP A 194 -8.96 -9.73 3.82
N THR A 195 -8.47 -8.95 2.87
CA THR A 195 -7.61 -9.43 1.79
C THR A 195 -6.23 -9.82 2.30
N LEU A 196 -5.59 -8.99 3.14
CA LEU A 196 -4.26 -9.27 3.68
C LEU A 196 -4.29 -10.44 4.66
N ALA A 197 -5.34 -10.55 5.47
CA ALA A 197 -5.51 -11.65 6.43
C ALA A 197 -5.56 -13.04 5.78
N GLN A 198 -6.05 -13.15 4.54
CA GLN A 198 -6.13 -14.43 3.81
C GLN A 198 -4.76 -15.05 3.51
N HIS A 199 -3.69 -14.26 3.52
CA HIS A 199 -2.33 -14.74 3.27
C HIS A 199 -1.61 -15.23 4.53
N LEU A 200 -2.19 -14.98 5.71
CA LEU A 200 -1.55 -15.28 6.98
C LEU A 200 -2.24 -16.47 7.66
N PRO A 201 -1.46 -17.37 8.28
CA PRO A 201 -2.03 -18.37 9.19
C PRO A 201 -2.81 -17.72 10.34
N ASP A 202 -3.80 -18.42 10.87
CA ASP A 202 -4.52 -17.98 12.06
C ASP A 202 -3.56 -17.75 13.24
N GLY A 203 -3.71 -16.62 13.92
CA GLY A 203 -2.85 -16.24 15.05
C GLY A 203 -1.40 -15.85 14.68
N TRP A 204 -1.07 -15.77 13.39
CA TRP A 204 0.30 -15.45 12.94
C TRP A 204 0.78 -14.09 13.42
N LEU A 205 -0.06 -13.05 13.33
CA LEU A 205 0.30 -11.71 13.80
C LEU A 205 0.58 -11.68 15.29
N ASP A 206 -0.23 -12.36 16.10
CA ASP A 206 -0.05 -12.42 17.56
C ASP A 206 1.27 -13.12 17.91
N ARG A 207 1.64 -14.16 17.16
CA ARG A 207 2.93 -14.84 17.31
C ARG A 207 4.10 -13.90 16.98
N ILE A 208 4.04 -13.20 15.85
CA ILE A 208 5.08 -12.26 15.44
C ILE A 208 5.22 -11.11 16.46
N GLU A 209 4.11 -10.64 17.03
CA GLU A 209 4.12 -9.63 18.08
C GLU A 209 4.82 -10.12 19.37
N GLN A 210 4.62 -11.39 19.75
CA GLN A 210 5.34 -11.99 20.88
C GLN A 210 6.84 -12.13 20.62
N GLU A 211 7.22 -12.57 19.41
CA GLU A 211 8.63 -12.66 18.99
C GLU A 211 9.28 -11.26 18.96
N GLU A 212 8.58 -10.25 18.46
CA GLU A 212 9.00 -8.85 18.47
C GLU A 212 9.22 -8.33 19.89
N HIS A 213 8.28 -8.58 20.80
CA HIS A 213 8.39 -8.16 22.19
C HIS A 213 9.64 -8.74 22.87
N ALA A 214 9.86 -10.06 22.74
CA ALA A 214 11.02 -10.73 23.31
C ALA A 214 12.34 -10.20 22.74
N ALA A 215 12.37 -9.89 21.43
CA ALA A 215 13.55 -9.28 20.81
C ALA A 215 13.82 -7.86 21.33
N ARG A 216 12.77 -7.06 21.55
CA ARG A 216 12.91 -5.71 22.14
C ARG A 216 13.45 -5.77 23.57
N GLU A 217 12.94 -6.68 24.40
CA GLU A 217 13.45 -6.90 25.76
C GLU A 217 14.93 -7.29 25.74
N THR A 218 15.29 -8.23 24.86
CA THR A 218 16.69 -8.64 24.69
C THR A 218 17.59 -7.47 24.29
N LEU A 219 17.17 -6.64 23.34
CA LEU A 219 17.93 -5.46 22.91
C LEU A 219 18.06 -4.42 24.04
N ALA A 220 17.01 -4.22 24.82
CA ALA A 220 17.02 -3.31 25.97
C ALA A 220 17.96 -3.82 27.08
N ASP A 221 17.95 -5.12 27.37
CA ASP A 221 18.86 -5.73 28.33
C ASP A 221 20.32 -5.60 27.90
N ILE A 222 20.62 -5.81 26.61
CA ILE A 222 21.96 -5.59 26.08
C ILE A 222 22.35 -4.11 26.25
N ALA A 223 21.46 -3.17 25.96
CA ALA A 223 21.74 -1.74 26.10
C ALA A 223 22.17 -1.35 27.53
N GLN A 224 21.56 -1.95 28.55
CA GLN A 224 21.92 -1.71 29.96
C GLN A 224 23.36 -2.12 30.30
N HIS A 225 23.93 -3.09 29.59
CA HIS A 225 25.33 -3.51 29.79
C HIS A 225 26.35 -2.50 29.23
N TRP A 226 25.88 -1.51 28.46
CA TRP A 226 26.70 -0.45 27.84
C TRP A 226 26.36 0.95 28.37
N ALA A 227 25.53 1.03 29.42
CA ALA A 227 25.10 2.27 30.07
C ALA A 227 26.10 2.77 31.13
#